data_AF-A0A7L3ZE38-F1
#
_entry.id   AF-A0A7L3ZE38-F1
#
_cell.length_a   1.000
_cell.length_b   1.000
_cell.length_c   1.000
_cell.angle_alpha   90.00
_cell.angle_beta   90.00
_cell.angle_gamma   90.00
#
_symmetry.space_group_name_H-M   'P 1'
#
loop_
_entity.id
_entity.type
_entity.pdbx_description
1 polymer ?
#
loop_
_entity_poly.entity_id
_entity_poly.type
_entity_poly.pdbx_seq_one_letter_code
_entity_poly.pdbx_strand_id
1 'polypeptide(L)'
;FSGVLSEEVLQALLELQEQLMATTAWAPVAGREVTLSDVCYAPLNPAEPGLGDCCVNSVTQYFQNNSTRLAMTATQTNGKETGTVDWRDHLIYCVNSPLSFKDITALELSCMAEYGGP
;
A
#
# COMPACT_ATOMS: atom_id res chain seq x y z
N PHE A 1 17.07 2.28 10.28
CA PHE A 1 15.61 2.37 10.49
C PHE A 1 15.28 2.13 11.95
N SER A 2 14.21 2.75 12.46
CA SER A 2 13.64 2.41 13.78
C SER A 2 13.09 0.98 13.75
N GLY A 3 13.07 0.28 14.89
CA GLY A 3 12.50 -1.08 14.99
C GLY A 3 11.01 -1.14 14.66
N VAL A 4 10.28 -0.02 14.74
CA VAL A 4 8.87 0.09 14.30
C VAL A 4 8.74 -0.06 12.78
N LEU A 5 9.80 0.23 12.02
CA LEU A 5 9.88 0.03 10.59
C LEU A 5 10.76 -1.19 10.30
N SER A 6 10.53 -2.32 10.98
CA SER A 6 11.08 -3.60 10.53
C SER A 6 10.15 -4.21 9.48
N GLU A 7 10.69 -5.03 8.59
CA GLU A 7 9.90 -5.66 7.54
C GLU A 7 8.81 -6.58 8.13
N GLU A 8 9.12 -7.27 9.22
CA GLU A 8 8.18 -8.13 9.94
C GLU A 8 7.02 -7.34 10.53
N VAL A 9 7.29 -6.13 11.06
CA VAL A 9 6.23 -5.24 11.57
C VAL A 9 5.37 -4.71 10.43
N LEU A 10 5.97 -4.35 9.29
CA LEU A 10 5.23 -3.90 8.11
C LEU A 10 4.35 -5.01 7.52
N GLN A 11 4.84 -6.25 7.50
CA GLN A 11 4.10 -7.42 7.05
C GLN A 11 2.92 -7.72 7.99
N ALA A 12 3.15 -7.71 9.30
CA ALA A 12 2.08 -7.89 10.29
C ALA A 12 1.03 -6.75 10.23
N LEU A 13 1.45 -5.52 9.98
CA LEU A 13 0.56 -4.38 9.78
C LEU A 13 -0.29 -4.56 8.52
N LEU A 14 0.30 -5.02 7.42
CA LEU A 14 -0.41 -5.30 6.17
C LEU A 14 -1.48 -6.39 6.37
N GLU A 15 -1.11 -7.50 7.01
CA GLU A 15 -2.04 -8.60 7.30
C GLU A 15 -3.23 -8.14 8.18
N LEU A 16 -2.94 -7.33 9.21
CA LEU A 16 -4.00 -6.75 10.05
C LEU A 16 -4.91 -5.83 9.22
N GLN A 17 -4.35 -5.00 8.36
CA GLN A 17 -5.12 -4.10 7.51
C GLN A 17 -6.02 -4.87 6.54
N GLU A 18 -5.50 -5.92 5.89
CA GLU A 18 -6.28 -6.80 5.00
C GLU A 18 -7.47 -7.45 5.74
N GLN A 19 -7.26 -7.92 6.98
CA GLN A 19 -8.32 -8.48 7.81
C GLN A 19 -9.40 -7.44 8.17
N LEU A 20 -8.99 -6.23 8.53
CA LEU A 20 -9.93 -5.14 8.83
C LEU A 20 -10.73 -4.74 7.58
N MET A 21 -10.08 -4.66 6.42
CA MET A 21 -10.72 -4.32 5.14
C MET A 21 -11.69 -5.40 4.66
N ALA A 22 -11.41 -6.66 4.96
CA ALA A 22 -12.28 -7.81 4.64
C ALA A 22 -13.45 -8.00 5.61
N THR A 23 -13.55 -7.20 6.67
CA THR A 23 -14.60 -7.33 7.67
C THR A 23 -15.99 -7.05 7.06
N THR A 24 -16.97 -7.89 7.41
CA THR A 24 -18.38 -7.68 7.07
C THR A 24 -19.21 -7.52 8.33
N ALA A 25 -20.37 -6.89 8.19
CA ALA A 25 -21.35 -6.79 9.26
C ALA A 25 -22.78 -7.01 8.75
N TRP A 26 -23.57 -7.81 9.45
CA TRP A 26 -24.99 -7.91 9.17
C TRP A 26 -25.71 -6.58 9.45
N ALA A 27 -26.37 -6.02 8.45
CA ALA A 27 -27.17 -4.79 8.58
C ALA A 27 -28.68 -5.12 8.51
N PRO A 28 -29.40 -5.19 9.65
CA PRO A 28 -30.80 -5.62 9.68
C PRO A 28 -31.73 -4.78 8.80
N VAL A 29 -31.46 -3.47 8.70
CA VAL A 29 -32.27 -2.53 7.90
C VAL A 29 -32.08 -2.77 6.39
N ALA A 30 -30.86 -3.11 5.97
CA ALA A 30 -30.55 -3.42 4.58
C ALA A 30 -30.88 -4.88 4.21
N GLY A 31 -31.07 -5.75 5.21
CA GLY A 31 -31.35 -7.18 5.00
C GLY A 31 -30.19 -7.95 4.37
N ARG A 32 -28.95 -7.47 4.52
CA ARG A 32 -27.74 -8.08 3.94
C ARG A 32 -26.50 -7.83 4.80
N GLU A 33 -25.44 -8.60 4.55
CA GLU A 33 -24.09 -8.25 4.96
C GLU A 33 -23.64 -6.98 4.24
N VAL A 34 -23.04 -6.04 4.98
CA VAL A 34 -22.36 -4.87 4.43
C VAL A 34 -20.85 -5.06 4.56
N THR A 35 -20.12 -4.60 3.55
CA THR A 35 -18.65 -4.60 3.51
C THR A 35 -18.11 -3.18 3.67
N LEU A 36 -16.79 -3.03 3.73
CA LEU A 36 -16.16 -1.70 3.74
C LEU A 36 -16.52 -0.88 2.49
N SER A 37 -16.57 -1.49 1.30
CA SER A 37 -16.88 -0.79 0.04
C SER A 37 -18.31 -0.24 -0.01
N ASP A 38 -19.23 -0.76 0.80
CA ASP A 38 -20.60 -0.24 0.87
C ASP A 38 -20.69 1.13 1.57
N VAL A 39 -19.71 1.48 2.39
CA VAL A 39 -19.78 2.64 3.30
C VAL A 39 -18.56 3.54 3.26
N CYS A 40 -17.47 3.11 2.62
CA CYS A 40 -16.22 3.85 2.61
C CYS A 40 -16.30 5.12 1.75
N TYR A 41 -15.44 6.07 2.06
CA TYR A 41 -15.16 7.19 1.16
C TYR A 41 -14.20 6.74 0.06
N ALA A 42 -14.60 6.91 -1.21
CA ALA A 42 -13.80 6.60 -2.39
C ALA A 42 -13.66 7.83 -3.29
N PRO A 43 -12.49 8.48 -3.34
CA PRO A 43 -12.34 9.78 -4.02
C PRO A 43 -12.38 9.68 -5.55
N LEU A 44 -11.91 8.58 -6.14
CA LEU A 44 -11.80 8.42 -7.60
C LEU A 44 -12.98 7.67 -8.23
N ASN A 45 -13.55 6.69 -7.52
CA ASN A 45 -14.67 5.88 -7.99
C ASN A 45 -15.85 5.90 -6.98
N PRO A 46 -16.54 7.04 -6.79
CA PRO A 46 -17.51 7.21 -5.71
C PRO A 46 -18.86 6.52 -5.95
N ALA A 47 -19.19 6.13 -7.18
CA ALA A 47 -20.51 5.58 -7.51
C ALA A 47 -20.61 4.08 -7.23
N GLU A 48 -19.57 3.33 -7.59
CA GLU A 48 -19.50 1.88 -7.44
C GLU A 48 -18.07 1.47 -7.02
N PRO A 49 -17.63 1.84 -5.80
CA PRO A 49 -16.27 1.57 -5.36
C PRO A 49 -16.01 0.08 -5.19
N GLY A 50 -14.87 -0.39 -5.69
CA GLY A 50 -14.25 -1.63 -5.23
C GLY A 50 -13.54 -1.44 -3.89
N LEU A 51 -13.06 -2.53 -3.29
CA LEU A 51 -12.32 -2.45 -2.02
C LEU A 51 -11.04 -1.60 -2.13
N GLY A 52 -10.35 -1.67 -3.26
CA GLY A 52 -9.14 -0.88 -3.54
C GLY A 52 -9.40 0.61 -3.77
N ASP A 53 -10.66 1.01 -4.00
CA ASP A 53 -11.04 2.42 -4.15
C ASP A 53 -11.28 3.12 -2.80
N CYS A 54 -11.40 2.35 -1.71
CA CYS A 54 -11.61 2.89 -0.37
C CYS A 54 -10.36 3.63 0.12
N CYS A 55 -10.57 4.86 0.64
CA CYS A 55 -9.50 5.69 1.19
C CYS A 55 -8.99 5.12 2.52
N VAL A 56 -7.93 4.29 2.45
CA VAL A 56 -7.20 3.74 3.60
C VAL A 56 -5.78 4.26 3.56
N ASN A 57 -5.37 5.04 4.55
CA ASN A 57 -4.03 5.63 4.63
C ASN A 57 -3.15 4.86 5.62
N SER A 58 -2.03 4.37 5.12
CA SER A 58 -1.03 3.59 5.87
C SER A 58 0.30 3.64 5.14
N VAL A 59 1.42 3.35 5.83
CA VAL A 59 2.73 3.19 5.20
C VAL A 59 2.75 2.06 4.16
N THR A 60 1.87 1.07 4.31
CA THR A 60 1.73 -0.05 3.37
C THR A 60 1.17 0.38 2.01
N GLN A 61 0.58 1.58 1.90
CA GLN A 61 0.09 2.12 0.64
C GLN A 61 1.19 2.49 -0.35
N TYR A 62 2.41 2.78 0.10
CA TYR A 62 3.56 2.91 -0.80
C TYR A 62 3.84 1.61 -1.57
N PHE A 63 3.45 0.46 -0.99
CA PHE A 63 3.52 -0.85 -1.63
C PHE A 63 2.15 -1.29 -2.18
N GLN A 64 1.18 -0.37 -2.28
CA GLN A 64 -0.19 -0.59 -2.73
C GLN A 64 -0.84 -1.80 -2.04
N ASN A 65 -0.61 -1.92 -0.73
CA ASN A 65 -1.06 -3.03 0.11
C ASN A 65 -0.73 -4.41 -0.48
N ASN A 66 0.42 -4.55 -1.15
CA ASN A 66 0.81 -5.78 -1.81
C ASN A 66 2.07 -6.36 -1.17
N SER A 67 1.93 -7.51 -0.51
CA SER A 67 3.05 -8.19 0.17
C SER A 67 4.19 -8.59 -0.78
N THR A 68 3.88 -8.89 -2.04
CA THR A 68 4.91 -9.19 -3.04
C THR A 68 5.71 -7.95 -3.43
N ARG A 69 5.11 -6.74 -3.42
CA ARG A 69 5.83 -5.48 -3.62
C ARG A 69 6.69 -5.14 -2.40
N LEU A 70 6.20 -5.38 -1.19
CA LEU A 70 6.98 -5.19 0.04
C LEU A 70 8.21 -6.12 0.10
N ALA A 71 8.07 -7.39 -0.29
CA ALA A 71 9.16 -8.35 -0.29
C ALA A 71 10.10 -8.26 -1.53
N MET A 72 9.86 -7.28 -2.42
CA MET A 72 10.60 -7.20 -3.68
C MET A 72 12.04 -6.71 -3.44
N THR A 73 12.98 -7.35 -4.13
CA THR A 73 14.38 -6.92 -4.17
C THR A 73 14.88 -6.89 -5.61
N ALA A 74 15.79 -5.99 -5.94
CA ALA A 74 16.42 -5.94 -7.25
C ALA A 74 17.91 -5.59 -7.14
N THR A 75 18.70 -5.96 -8.15
CA THR A 75 20.10 -5.53 -8.26
C THR A 75 20.15 -4.23 -9.03
N GLN A 76 20.84 -3.23 -8.49
CA GLN A 76 21.00 -1.92 -9.11
C GLN A 76 22.47 -1.50 -9.11
N THR A 77 22.91 -0.90 -10.22
CA THR A 77 24.24 -0.31 -10.36
C THR A 77 24.12 1.21 -10.45
N ASN A 78 24.78 1.91 -9.54
CA ASN A 78 24.91 3.36 -9.54
C ASN A 78 26.40 3.73 -9.71
N GLY A 79 26.77 4.16 -10.92
CA GLY A 79 28.16 4.43 -11.27
C GLY A 79 29.02 3.16 -11.22
N LYS A 80 29.90 3.05 -10.22
CA LYS A 80 30.79 1.88 -10.02
C LYS A 80 30.30 0.94 -8.92
N GLU A 81 29.25 1.31 -8.20
CA GLU A 81 28.72 0.54 -7.09
C GLU A 81 27.51 -0.27 -7.56
N THR A 82 27.53 -1.58 -7.29
CA THR A 82 26.41 -2.48 -7.51
C THR A 82 25.94 -3.00 -6.16
N GLY A 83 24.64 -2.88 -5.89
CA GLY A 83 24.03 -3.31 -4.64
C GLY A 83 22.64 -3.89 -4.87
N THR A 84 22.05 -4.39 -3.79
CA THR A 84 20.65 -4.78 -3.75
C THR A 84 19.83 -3.59 -3.26
N VAL A 85 18.75 -3.27 -3.98
CA VAL A 85 17.71 -2.36 -3.54
C VAL A 85 16.51 -3.15 -3.06
N ASP A 86 15.88 -2.68 -1.99
CA ASP A 86 14.73 -3.32 -1.33
C ASP A 86 13.68 -2.28 -0.90
N TRP A 87 12.71 -2.72 -0.09
CA TRP A 87 11.62 -1.87 0.40
C TRP A 87 12.09 -0.60 1.12
N ARG A 88 13.29 -0.59 1.70
CA ARG A 88 13.83 0.58 2.41
C ARG A 88 14.12 1.71 1.46
N ASP A 89 14.71 1.39 0.31
CA ASP A 89 15.04 2.37 -0.73
C ASP A 89 13.76 2.96 -1.32
N HIS A 90 12.78 2.10 -1.62
CA HIS A 90 11.47 2.53 -2.10
C HIS A 90 10.76 3.42 -1.08
N LEU A 91 10.70 3.01 0.19
CA LEU A 91 10.06 3.79 1.24
C LEU A 91 10.72 5.16 1.43
N ILE A 92 12.06 5.21 1.46
CA ILE A 92 12.80 6.48 1.56
C ILE A 92 12.48 7.37 0.36
N TYR A 93 12.45 6.81 -0.84
CA TYR A 93 12.12 7.57 -2.04
C TYR A 93 10.71 8.17 -1.96
N CYS A 94 9.70 7.38 -1.60
CA CYS A 94 8.32 7.84 -1.58
C CYS A 94 8.01 8.82 -0.46
N VAL A 95 8.63 8.70 0.71
CA VAL A 95 8.49 9.71 1.77
C VAL A 95 9.05 11.07 1.34
N ASN A 96 10.09 11.08 0.49
CA ASN A 96 10.68 12.32 -0.03
C ASN A 96 9.98 12.83 -1.31
N SER A 97 9.37 11.94 -2.09
CA SER A 97 8.73 12.24 -3.38
C SER A 97 7.37 11.53 -3.53
N PRO A 98 6.37 11.85 -2.69
CA PRO A 98 5.12 11.08 -2.62
C PRO A 98 4.26 11.13 -3.89
N LEU A 99 4.41 12.18 -4.70
CA LEU A 99 3.69 12.34 -5.98
C LEU A 99 4.31 11.55 -7.14
N SER A 100 5.29 10.69 -6.89
CA SER A 100 6.02 9.98 -7.94
C SER A 100 5.24 8.75 -8.43
N PHE A 101 5.00 8.66 -9.73
CA PHE A 101 4.36 7.50 -10.35
C PHE A 101 5.28 6.28 -10.46
N LYS A 102 6.59 6.48 -10.29
CA LYS A 102 7.61 5.44 -10.41
C LYS A 102 8.88 5.87 -9.69
N ASP A 103 9.37 5.02 -8.79
CA ASP A 103 10.64 5.24 -8.12
C ASP A 103 11.83 5.17 -9.09
N ILE A 104 12.97 5.69 -8.63
CA ILE A 104 14.21 5.72 -9.41
C ILE A 104 15.06 4.46 -9.22
N THR A 105 14.55 3.48 -8.50
CA THR A 105 15.26 2.24 -8.23
C THR A 105 14.95 1.20 -9.31
N ALA A 106 15.67 0.08 -9.29
CA ALA A 106 15.37 -1.07 -10.14
C ALA A 106 14.05 -1.78 -9.78
N LEU A 107 13.37 -1.40 -8.69
CA LEU A 107 12.04 -1.92 -8.33
C LEU A 107 10.93 -1.30 -9.18
N GLU A 108 11.11 -0.06 -9.64
CA GLU A 108 10.19 0.64 -10.53
C GLU A 108 8.75 0.78 -9.99
N LEU A 109 8.58 0.90 -8.67
CA LEU A 109 7.28 0.93 -8.01
C LEU A 109 6.70 2.35 -7.93
N SER A 110 5.37 2.47 -7.94
CA SER A 110 4.66 3.74 -7.73
C SER A 110 4.68 4.16 -6.25
N CYS A 111 4.70 5.46 -5.96
CA CYS A 111 4.49 5.97 -4.60
C CYS A 111 3.02 6.28 -4.28
N MET A 112 2.12 6.16 -5.26
CA MET A 112 0.69 6.38 -5.07
C MET A 112 0.06 5.19 -4.35
N ALA A 113 -0.91 5.46 -3.47
CA ALA A 113 -1.78 4.46 -2.89
C ALA A 113 -2.58 3.71 -3.97
N GLU A 114 -3.08 2.51 -3.64
CA GLU A 114 -3.92 1.71 -4.55
C GLU A 114 -5.16 2.47 -5.01
N TYR A 115 -5.76 3.28 -4.12
CA TYR A 115 -6.93 4.12 -4.43
C TYR A 115 -6.59 5.37 -5.28
N GLY A 116 -5.31 5.55 -5.65
CA GLY A 116 -4.84 6.62 -6.52
C GLY A 116 -4.55 7.98 -5.85
N GLY A 117 -4.50 8.03 -4.52
CA GLY A 117 -4.01 9.19 -3.75
C GLY A 117 -2.50 9.13 -3.45
N PRO A 118 -1.83 10.28 -3.25
CA PRO A 118 -0.43 10.33 -2.81
C PRO A 118 -0.24 10.31 -1.28
#